data_AF-A0A934T2T8-F1
#
_entry.id   AF-A0A934T2T8-F1
#
_cell.length_a   1.000
_cell.length_b   1.000
_cell.length_c   1.000
_cell.angle_alpha   90.00
_cell.angle_beta   90.00
_cell.angle_gamma   90.00
#
_symmetry.space_group_name_H-M   'P 1'
#
loop_
_entity.id
_entity.type
_entity.pdbx_description
1 polymer ?
#
loop_
_entity_poly.entity_id
_entity_poly.type
_entity_poly.pdbx_seq_one_letter_code
_entity_poly.pdbx_strand_id
1 'polypeptide(L)'
;MTTYSVQQIKFECLSYIKEFGARMDQWVMGISSDPSQALARHGVDLSKDIWIWKPALSQSAARAVLDFFTKRYQVRAAETNTEQEAGSAHCVFMFKRQP
;
A
#
# COMPACT_ATOMS: atom_id res chain seq x y z
N MET A 1 -9.93 12.24 -11.41
CA MET A 1 -9.30 11.21 -10.56
C MET A 1 -9.65 11.52 -9.12
N THR A 2 -10.18 10.55 -8.38
CA THR A 2 -10.61 10.76 -6.99
C THR A 2 -9.44 10.50 -6.04
N THR A 3 -8.94 11.52 -5.36
CA THR A 3 -7.92 11.41 -4.31
C THR A 3 -8.56 11.15 -2.96
N TYR A 4 -7.89 10.39 -2.09
CA TYR A 4 -8.39 9.99 -0.78
C TYR A 4 -7.62 10.65 0.35
N SER A 5 -8.32 10.97 1.44
CA SER A 5 -7.71 11.41 2.69
C SER A 5 -6.96 10.26 3.38
N VAL A 6 -6.02 10.61 4.25
CA VAL A 6 -5.26 9.63 5.07
C VAL A 6 -6.18 8.69 5.84
N GLN A 7 -7.29 9.20 6.40
CA GLN A 7 -8.22 8.40 7.19
C GLN A 7 -9.01 7.41 6.33
N GLN A 8 -9.43 7.81 5.13
CA GLN A 8 -10.13 6.92 4.19
C GLN A 8 -9.22 5.77 3.75
N ILE A 9 -7.96 6.05 3.38
CA ILE A 9 -7.02 5.01 2.97
C ILE A 9 -6.75 4.05 4.13
N LYS A 10 -6.53 4.56 5.35
CA LYS A 10 -6.35 3.72 6.55
C LYS A 10 -7.56 2.81 6.80
N PHE A 11 -8.76 3.35 6.70
CA PHE A 11 -9.99 2.59 6.90
C PHE A 11 -10.14 1.47 5.87
N GLU A 12 -9.89 1.75 4.58
CA GLU A 12 -9.96 0.75 3.52
C GLU A 12 -8.91 -0.35 3.70
N CYS A 13 -7.65 0.01 3.98
CA CYS A 13 -6.59 -0.96 4.24
C CYS A 13 -6.91 -1.85 5.45
N LEU A 14 -7.38 -1.28 6.56
CA LEU A 14 -7.79 -2.08 7.73
C LEU A 14 -8.98 -2.99 7.44
N SER A 15 -9.92 -2.54 6.62
CA SER A 15 -11.07 -3.34 6.18
C SER A 15 -10.61 -4.54 5.36
N TYR A 16 -9.69 -4.35 4.40
CA TYR A 16 -9.12 -5.43 3.59
C TYR A 16 -8.34 -6.45 4.44
N ILE A 17 -7.53 -5.98 5.39
CA ILE A 17 -6.81 -6.85 6.32
C ILE A 17 -7.81 -7.68 7.12
N LYS A 18 -8.87 -7.06 7.65
CA LYS A 18 -9.89 -7.77 8.42
C LYS A 18 -10.64 -8.81 7.59
N GLU A 19 -10.95 -8.50 6.33
CA GLU A 19 -11.73 -9.34 5.44
C GLU A 19 -10.94 -10.54 4.90
N PHE A 20 -9.69 -10.32 4.47
CA PHE A 20 -8.93 -11.32 3.71
C PHE A 20 -7.67 -11.87 4.43
N GLY A 21 -7.44 -11.45 5.68
CA GLY A 21 -6.42 -12.06 6.54
C GLY A 21 -5.96 -11.16 7.67
N ALA A 22 -6.43 -11.40 8.88
CA ALA A 22 -6.22 -10.53 10.05
C ALA A 22 -4.76 -10.43 10.56
N ARG A 23 -3.83 -11.19 9.98
CA ARG A 23 -2.41 -11.20 10.37
C ARG A 23 -1.65 -10.09 9.64
N MET A 24 -1.35 -9.01 10.37
CA MET A 24 -0.66 -7.81 9.84
C MET A 24 0.70 -8.14 9.20
N ASP A 25 1.42 -9.13 9.73
CA ASP A 25 2.75 -9.56 9.29
C ASP A 25 2.75 -10.32 7.94
N GLN A 26 1.57 -10.65 7.40
CA GLN A 26 1.40 -11.25 6.07
C GLN A 26 1.19 -10.21 4.97
N TRP A 27 0.96 -8.95 5.34
CA TRP A 27 0.72 -7.87 4.39
C TRP A 27 2.01 -7.10 4.11
N VAL A 28 2.09 -6.62 2.87
CA VAL A 28 3.14 -5.72 2.41
C VAL A 28 2.49 -4.43 1.94
N MET A 29 3.08 -3.28 2.29
CA MET A 29 2.59 -1.96 1.90
C MET A 29 3.72 -1.07 1.40
N GLY A 30 3.46 -0.26 0.37
CA GLY A 30 4.39 0.71 -0.16
C GLY A 30 3.70 1.96 -0.72
N ILE A 31 4.53 2.87 -1.21
CA ILE A 31 4.10 4.06 -1.94
C ILE A 31 4.73 4.03 -3.33
N SER A 32 4.00 4.49 -4.36
CA SER A 32 4.53 4.61 -5.72
C SER A 32 3.79 5.68 -6.52
N SER A 33 4.36 6.09 -7.64
CA SER A 33 3.70 6.90 -8.67
C SER A 33 2.89 6.02 -9.63
N ASP A 34 3.29 4.75 -9.82
CA ASP A 34 2.59 3.75 -10.63
C ASP A 34 2.34 2.48 -9.79
N PRO A 35 1.21 2.41 -9.06
CA PRO A 35 0.92 1.27 -8.19
C PRO A 35 0.73 -0.04 -8.96
N SER A 36 0.28 0.00 -10.21
CA SER A 36 0.12 -1.20 -11.04
C SER A 36 1.48 -1.79 -11.38
N GLN A 37 2.43 -0.96 -11.78
CA GLN A 37 3.81 -1.40 -12.01
C GLN A 37 4.49 -1.85 -10.71
N ALA A 38 4.25 -1.17 -9.59
CA ALA A 38 4.79 -1.56 -8.28
C ALA A 38 4.30 -2.96 -7.86
N LEU A 39 3.00 -3.23 -7.96
CA LEU A 39 2.43 -4.56 -7.68
C LEU A 39 3.06 -5.64 -8.56
N ALA A 40 3.22 -5.38 -9.87
CA ALA A 40 3.86 -6.31 -10.79
C ALA A 40 5.33 -6.60 -10.43
N ARG A 41 6.11 -5.58 -10.05
CA ARG A 41 7.50 -5.74 -9.60
C ARG A 41 7.63 -6.59 -8.33
N HIS A 42 6.64 -6.55 -7.45
CA HIS A 42 6.57 -7.42 -6.28
C HIS A 42 6.01 -8.82 -6.57
N GLY A 43 5.76 -9.14 -7.85
CA GLY A 43 5.28 -10.45 -8.28
C GLY A 43 3.84 -10.73 -7.86
N VAL A 44 3.02 -9.69 -7.70
CA VAL A 44 1.60 -9.84 -7.36
C VAL A 44 0.83 -10.33 -8.58
N ASP A 45 0.18 -11.49 -8.47
CA ASP A 45 -0.78 -11.98 -9.46
C ASP A 45 -2.13 -11.32 -9.20
N LEU A 46 -2.51 -10.33 -10.03
CA LEU A 46 -3.73 -9.55 -9.85
C LEU A 46 -5.02 -10.39 -9.88
N SER A 47 -4.96 -11.64 -10.37
CA SER A 47 -6.11 -12.56 -10.43
C SER A 47 -6.23 -13.49 -9.23
N LYS A 48 -5.16 -13.68 -8.45
CA LYS A 48 -5.12 -14.63 -7.32
C LYS A 48 -4.82 -13.98 -6.00
N ASP A 49 -3.96 -12.97 -6.01
CA ASP A 49 -3.53 -12.27 -4.80
C ASP A 49 -4.54 -11.22 -4.37
N ILE A 50 -4.47 -10.85 -3.10
CA ILE A 50 -5.28 -9.74 -2.57
C ILE A 50 -4.44 -8.49 -2.66
N TRP A 51 -4.99 -7.46 -3.28
CA TRP A 51 -4.31 -6.18 -3.45
C TRP A 51 -5.29 -5.02 -3.45
N ILE A 52 -4.77 -3.86 -3.10
CA ILE A 52 -5.48 -2.58 -3.17
C ILE A 52 -4.45 -1.48 -3.41
N TRP A 53 -4.83 -0.46 -4.17
CA TRP A 53 -4.10 0.79 -4.21
C TRP A 53 -5.06 1.97 -4.19
N LYS A 54 -4.60 3.09 -3.62
CA LYS A 54 -5.38 4.32 -3.50
C LYS A 54 -4.49 5.55 -3.70
N PRO A 55 -4.91 6.52 -4.53
CA PRO A 55 -4.21 7.79 -4.65
C PRO A 55 -4.48 8.66 -3.42
N ALA A 56 -3.43 9.08 -2.73
CA ALA A 56 -3.50 10.05 -1.65
C ALA A 56 -3.48 11.49 -2.20
N LEU A 57 -3.88 12.45 -1.35
CA LEU A 57 -3.86 13.87 -1.66
C LEU A 57 -2.46 14.43 -1.93
N SER A 58 -1.42 13.78 -1.38
CA SER A 58 -0.03 14.19 -1.51
C SER A 58 0.90 13.03 -1.17
N GLN A 59 2.18 13.17 -1.53
CA GLN A 59 3.23 12.26 -1.07
C GLN A 59 3.30 12.18 0.46
N SER A 60 3.16 13.32 1.16
CA SER A 60 3.16 13.35 2.63
C SER A 60 1.97 12.59 3.22
N ALA A 61 0.79 12.66 2.58
CA ALA A 61 -0.38 11.87 2.97
C ALA A 61 -0.14 10.38 2.75
N ALA A 62 0.42 9.97 1.60
CA ALA A 62 0.78 8.58 1.34
C ALA A 62 1.80 8.06 2.36
N ARG A 63 2.83 8.86 2.68
CA ARG A 63 3.83 8.52 3.70
C ARG A 63 3.23 8.37 5.09
N ALA A 64 2.29 9.25 5.47
CA ALA A 64 1.59 9.15 6.76
C ALA A 64 0.76 7.87 6.90
N VAL A 65 0.25 7.32 5.79
CA VAL A 65 -0.41 6.00 5.76
C VAL A 65 0.63 4.90 5.94
N LEU A 66 1.70 4.89 5.15
CA LEU A 66 2.76 3.88 5.23
C LEU A 66 3.38 3.81 6.63
N ASP A 67 3.75 4.96 7.20
CA ASP A 67 4.31 5.08 8.55
C ASP A 67 3.34 4.53 9.61
N PHE A 68 2.04 4.78 9.46
CA PHE A 68 1.04 4.26 10.39
C PHE A 68 1.00 2.73 10.35
N PHE A 69 0.90 2.11 9.18
CA PHE A 69 0.83 0.64 9.10
C PHE A 69 2.14 -0.05 9.50
N THR A 70 3.28 0.49 9.06
CA THR A 70 4.59 -0.10 9.36
C THR A 70 4.97 0.08 10.83
N LYS A 71 4.82 1.29 11.41
CA LYS A 71 5.23 1.55 12.79
C LYS A 71 4.22 1.03 13.82
N ARG A 72 2.91 1.22 13.58
CA ARG A 72 1.86 0.87 14.57
C ARG A 72 1.42 -0.59 14.50
N TYR A 73 1.38 -1.17 13.30
CA TYR A 73 0.84 -2.51 13.05
C TYR A 73 1.88 -3.51 12.54
N GLN A 74 3.13 -3.08 12.32
CA GLN A 74 4.22 -3.95 11.86
C GLN A 74 3.91 -4.64 10.52
N VAL A 75 3.08 -4.01 9.67
CA VAL A 75 2.95 -4.39 8.26
C VAL A 75 4.30 -4.22 7.58
N ARG A 76 4.69 -5.17 6.72
CA ARG A 76 6.00 -5.11 6.06
C ARG A 76 6.03 -3.97 5.06
N ALA A 77 7.08 -3.16 5.10
CA ALA A 77 7.31 -2.16 4.07
C ALA A 77 7.77 -2.85 2.78
N ALA A 78 7.21 -2.45 1.65
CA ALA A 78 7.73 -2.81 0.34
C ALA A 78 9.11 -2.18 0.15
N GLU A 79 10.07 -2.96 -0.38
CA GLU A 79 11.37 -2.43 -0.78
C GLU A 79 11.17 -1.40 -1.90
N THR A 80 11.52 -0.14 -1.64
CA THR A 80 11.45 0.93 -2.64
C THR A 80 12.81 1.03 -3.31
N ASN A 81 12.92 0.53 -4.53
CA ASN A 81 14.11 0.77 -5.34
C ASN A 81 13.98 2.19 -5.93
N THR A 82 14.90 3.07 -5.51
CA THR A 82 15.19 4.44 -5.98
C THR A 82 14.46 5.63 -5.35
N GLU A 83 15.30 6.59 -4.94
CA GLU A 83 14.98 7.97 -4.56
C GLU A 83 14.25 8.76 -5.68
N GLN A 84 14.26 8.25 -6.92
CA GLN A 84 13.63 8.87 -8.09
C GLN A 84 12.09 8.75 -8.12
N GLU A 85 11.49 7.77 -7.43
CA GLU A 85 10.02 7.70 -7.28
C GLU A 85 9.50 8.62 -6.16
N ALA A 86 10.38 9.09 -5.27
CA ALA A 86 9.97 9.83 -4.07
C ALA A 86 9.23 11.13 -4.43
N GLY A 87 9.68 11.89 -5.42
CA GLY A 87 9.11 13.22 -5.71
C GLY A 87 7.66 13.25 -6.21
N SER A 88 7.12 12.13 -6.72
CA SER A 88 5.78 12.06 -7.31
C SER A 88 4.92 10.90 -6.80
N ALA A 89 5.46 10.04 -5.93
CA ALA A 89 4.73 8.91 -5.35
C ALA A 89 3.67 9.37 -4.35
N HIS A 90 2.42 9.47 -4.81
CA HIS A 90 1.27 9.81 -3.98
C HIS A 90 0.26 8.66 -3.88
N CYS A 91 0.51 7.51 -4.51
CA CYS A 91 -0.35 6.34 -4.37
C CYS A 91 0.19 5.41 -3.28
N VAL A 92 -0.71 4.94 -2.42
CA VAL A 92 -0.44 3.85 -1.48
C VAL A 92 -0.88 2.55 -2.13
N PHE A 93 -0.07 1.50 -2.06
CA PHE A 93 -0.47 0.15 -2.45
C PHE A 93 -0.23 -0.82 -1.29
N MET A 94 -1.08 -1.83 -1.19
CA MET A 94 -1.00 -2.88 -0.19
C MET A 94 -1.41 -4.21 -0.82
N PHE A 95 -0.68 -5.28 -0.48
CA PHE A 95 -0.99 -6.61 -0.99
C PHE A 95 -0.68 -7.70 0.02
N LYS A 96 -1.32 -8.86 -0.20
CA LYS A 96 -1.05 -10.12 0.46
C LYS A 96 -1.05 -11.21 -0.61
N ARG A 97 0.06 -11.93 -0.70
CA ARG A 97 0.20 -13.07 -1.59
C ARG A 97 -0.55 -14.27 -1.02
N GLN A 98 -1.27 -14.99 -1.88
CA GLN A 98 -1.83 -16.29 -1.50
C GLN A 98 -0.71 -17.35 -1.42
N PRO A 99 -0.88 -18.38 -0.59
CA PRO A 99 0.03 -19.53 -0.55
C PRO A 99 0.14 -20.27 -1.89
#